data_AF-A0AAV5SEK8-F1
#
_entry.id   AF-A0AAV5SEK8-F1
#
_cell.length_a   1.000
_cell.length_b   1.000
_cell.length_c   1.000
_cell.angle_alpha   90.00
_cell.angle_beta   90.00
_cell.angle_gamma   90.00
#
_symmetry.space_group_name_H-M   'P 1'
#
loop_
_entity.id
_entity.type
_entity.pdbx_description
1 polymer ?
#
loop_
_entity_poly.entity_id
_entity_poly.type
_entity_poly.pdbx_seq_one_letter_code
_entity_poly.pdbx_strand_id
1 'polypeptide(L)'
;SLHVYIVDSACRPAILLKDLSSLVKSIYITQQRVARMKWTSYLFGLHNADWASIIVEMFSEKLDKLCLRNSDYPGYLTLESSDTLRTKLPLLGKPIWFMATCECYKNELKQKSKEFIVRADDNRKYSPNMRIMHTSRKNELFGFF
;
A
#
# COMPACT_ATOMS: atom_id res chain seq x y z
N SER A 1 -8.58 -3.27 -14.73
CA SER A 1 -7.52 -3.39 -13.70
C SER A 1 -6.17 -3.47 -14.39
N LEU A 2 -5.13 -2.76 -13.90
CA LEU A 2 -3.76 -2.94 -14.38
C LEU A 2 -3.10 -4.02 -13.53
N HIS A 3 -2.66 -5.11 -14.14
CA HIS A 3 -1.89 -6.16 -13.46
C HIS A 3 -0.43 -6.04 -13.88
N VAL A 4 0.45 -5.67 -12.94
CA VAL A 4 1.87 -5.48 -13.20
C VAL A 4 2.65 -6.72 -12.74
N TYR A 5 3.33 -7.38 -13.67
CA TYR A 5 4.24 -8.49 -13.41
C TYR A 5 5.68 -7.99 -13.59
N ILE A 6 6.44 -7.87 -12.49
CA ILE A 6 7.84 -7.46 -12.55
C ILE A 6 8.69 -8.73 -12.50
N VAL A 7 9.37 -9.03 -13.60
CA VAL A 7 10.11 -10.29 -13.81
C VAL A 7 11.63 -10.07 -13.93
N ASP A 8 12.10 -8.81 -13.94
CA ASP A 8 13.51 -8.47 -14.21
C ASP A 8 14.09 -7.48 -13.20
N SER A 9 15.32 -7.76 -12.79
CA SER A 9 16.23 -6.93 -11.99
C SER A 9 16.64 -5.60 -12.63
N ALA A 10 16.50 -5.45 -13.95
CA ALA A 10 16.76 -4.20 -14.65
C ALA A 10 15.64 -3.16 -14.49
N CYS A 11 14.42 -3.59 -14.13
CA CYS A 11 13.32 -2.69 -13.86
C CYS A 11 13.55 -1.99 -12.51
N ARG A 12 13.39 -0.66 -12.45
CA ARG A 12 13.40 0.10 -11.20
C ARG A 12 11.94 0.24 -10.73
N PRO A 13 11.42 -0.64 -9.85
CA PRO A 13 9.99 -0.70 -9.56
C PRO A 13 9.43 0.61 -9.03
N ALA A 14 10.22 1.33 -8.23
CA ALA A 14 9.87 2.65 -7.72
C ALA A 14 9.60 3.66 -8.84
N ILE A 15 10.43 3.67 -9.90
CA ILE A 15 10.25 4.56 -11.06
C ILE A 15 9.00 4.16 -11.81
N LEU A 16 8.84 2.87 -12.13
CA LEU A 16 7.66 2.39 -12.85
C LEU A 16 6.36 2.74 -12.11
N LEU A 17 6.32 2.52 -10.79
CA LEU A 17 5.14 2.82 -9.99
C LEU A 17 4.84 4.32 -9.95
N LYS A 18 5.87 5.16 -9.89
CA LYS A 18 5.74 6.62 -9.98
C LYS A 18 5.21 7.04 -11.34
N ASP A 19 5.79 6.54 -12.42
CA ASP A 19 5.35 6.84 -13.79
C ASP A 19 3.88 6.44 -13.97
N LEU A 20 3.50 5.23 -13.54
CA LEU A 20 2.10 4.78 -13.58
C LEU A 20 1.19 5.69 -12.74
N SER A 21 1.60 6.08 -11.53
CA SER A 21 0.82 6.94 -10.64
C SER A 21 0.58 8.35 -11.20
N SER A 22 1.45 8.81 -12.12
CA SER A 22 1.27 10.07 -12.84
C SER A 22 0.22 10.00 -13.96
N LEU A 23 -0.13 8.78 -14.39
CA LEU A 23 -1.03 8.52 -15.51
C LEU A 23 -2.44 8.12 -15.06
N VAL A 24 -2.57 7.38 -13.95
CA VAL A 24 -3.84 6.80 -13.51
C VAL A 24 -4.28 7.27 -12.13
N LYS A 25 -5.59 7.30 -11.90
CA LYS A 25 -6.19 7.63 -10.59
C LYS A 25 -6.28 6.43 -9.65
N SER A 26 -6.08 5.21 -10.14
CA SER A 26 -6.25 4.00 -9.31
C SER A 26 -5.30 2.90 -9.75
N ILE A 27 -4.60 2.31 -8.79
CA ILE A 27 -3.68 1.21 -8.98
C ILE A 27 -4.05 0.06 -8.04
N TYR A 28 -4.11 -1.15 -8.60
CA TYR A 28 -4.24 -2.39 -7.87
C TYR A 28 -3.01 -3.24 -8.12
N ILE A 29 -2.36 -3.67 -7.05
CA ILE A 29 -1.17 -4.50 -7.13
C ILE A 29 -1.42 -5.75 -6.30
N THR A 30 -1.09 -6.89 -6.89
CA THR A 30 -0.98 -8.16 -6.17
C THR A 30 0.37 -8.77 -6.49
N GLN A 31 1.14 -9.11 -5.47
CA GLN A 31 2.37 -9.87 -5.63
C GLN A 31 2.08 -11.34 -5.37
N GLN A 32 2.47 -12.20 -6.31
CA GLN A 32 2.45 -13.65 -6.12
C GLN A 32 3.70 -14.09 -5.38
N ARG A 33 3.59 -15.20 -4.64
CA ARG A 33 4.73 -15.88 -4.04
C ARG A 33 5.83 -16.15 -5.07
N VAL A 34 7.03 -15.69 -4.76
CA VAL A 34 8.26 -16.00 -5.48
C VAL A 34 8.95 -17.18 -4.81
N ALA A 35 9.12 -18.28 -5.54
CA ALA A 35 9.78 -19.46 -5.03
C ALA A 35 11.19 -19.12 -4.51
N ARG A 36 11.61 -19.78 -3.43
CA ARG A 36 12.93 -19.62 -2.77
C ARG A 36 13.19 -18.27 -2.08
N MET A 37 12.26 -17.32 -2.10
CA MET A 37 12.32 -16.12 -1.26
C MET A 37 11.84 -16.44 0.16
N LYS A 38 12.69 -16.17 1.16
CA LYS A 38 12.40 -16.39 2.58
C LYS A 38 12.08 -15.11 3.37
N TRP A 39 12.37 -13.94 2.79
CA TRP A 39 12.30 -12.66 3.49
C TRP A 39 10.90 -12.06 3.44
N THR A 40 10.33 -11.73 4.59
CA THR A 40 9.04 -11.05 4.67
C THR A 40 9.11 -9.60 4.19
N SER A 41 10.29 -8.97 4.19
CA SER A 41 10.51 -7.59 3.73
C SER A 41 10.75 -7.48 2.22
N TYR A 42 9.94 -8.18 1.42
CA TYR A 42 10.12 -8.31 -0.02
C TYR A 42 8.93 -7.75 -0.80
N LEU A 43 9.19 -6.84 -1.73
CA LEU A 43 8.20 -6.38 -2.72
C LEU A 43 8.91 -6.01 -4.02
N PHE A 44 8.41 -6.50 -5.14
CA PHE A 44 8.90 -6.19 -6.50
C PHE A 44 10.42 -6.36 -6.69
N GLY A 45 11.01 -7.44 -6.16
CA GLY A 45 12.45 -7.66 -6.31
C GLY A 45 13.32 -6.86 -5.34
N LEU A 46 12.73 -5.97 -4.52
CA LEU A 46 13.44 -5.14 -3.57
C LEU A 46 13.25 -5.64 -2.14
N HIS A 47 14.35 -5.61 -1.39
CA HIS A 47 14.36 -5.82 0.05
C HIS A 47 14.58 -4.49 0.77
N ASN A 48 13.85 -4.28 1.87
CA ASN A 48 14.05 -3.13 2.77
C ASN A 48 14.00 -1.76 2.07
N ALA A 49 13.27 -1.64 0.94
CA ALA A 49 13.08 -0.37 0.27
C ALA A 49 12.19 0.56 1.10
N ASP A 50 12.39 1.87 0.94
CA ASP A 50 11.53 2.89 1.56
C ASP A 50 10.19 3.00 0.82
N TRP A 51 9.34 1.99 1.01
CA TRP A 51 8.01 1.95 0.43
C TRP A 51 7.12 3.09 0.94
N ALA A 52 7.38 3.64 2.12
CA ALA A 52 6.62 4.78 2.61
C ALA A 52 6.86 6.02 1.73
N SER A 53 8.13 6.37 1.46
CA SER A 53 8.45 7.50 0.58
C SER A 53 7.92 7.28 -0.83
N ILE A 54 8.13 6.09 -1.40
CA ILE A 54 7.64 5.74 -2.74
C ILE A 54 6.12 5.90 -2.83
N ILE A 55 5.36 5.36 -1.88
CA ILE A 55 3.90 5.44 -1.88
C ILE A 55 3.43 6.90 -1.69
N VAL A 56 4.09 7.69 -0.83
CA VAL A 56 3.77 9.12 -0.69
C VAL A 56 3.99 9.86 -1.99
N GLU A 57 5.10 9.61 -2.70
CA GLU A 57 5.34 10.18 -4.03
C GLU A 57 4.31 9.74 -5.07
N MET A 58 3.88 8.47 -5.04
CA MET A 58 2.80 8.02 -5.93
C MET A 58 1.52 8.83 -5.71
N PHE A 59 1.19 9.14 -4.45
CA PHE A 59 0.05 9.97 -4.08
C PHE A 59 0.30 11.47 -4.22
N SER A 60 1.51 11.98 -4.45
CA SER A 60 1.69 13.42 -4.76
C SER A 60 1.26 13.76 -6.19
N GLU A 61 1.10 12.76 -7.04
CA GLU A 61 0.67 12.88 -8.44
C GLU A 61 -0.86 12.66 -8.60
N LYS A 62 -1.30 12.08 -9.72
CA LYS A 62 -2.72 11.87 -10.06
C LYS A 62 -3.40 10.73 -9.31
N LEU A 63 -2.65 9.88 -8.60
CA LEU A 63 -3.17 8.66 -7.99
C LEU A 63 -4.08 8.96 -6.81
N ASP A 64 -5.35 8.55 -6.85
CA ASP A 64 -6.28 8.71 -5.74
C ASP A 64 -6.46 7.43 -4.93
N LYS A 65 -6.26 6.27 -5.56
CA LYS A 65 -6.49 4.96 -4.96
C LYS A 65 -5.32 4.01 -5.17
N LEU A 66 -4.85 3.39 -4.09
CA LEU A 66 -3.87 2.32 -4.15
C LEU A 66 -4.31 1.15 -3.28
N CYS A 67 -4.32 -0.03 -3.87
CA CYS A 67 -4.45 -1.29 -3.15
C CYS A 67 -3.23 -2.16 -3.44
N LEU A 68 -2.47 -2.50 -2.40
CA LEU A 68 -1.29 -3.36 -2.51
C LEU A 68 -1.46 -4.64 -1.69
N ARG A 69 -1.56 -5.78 -2.36
CA ARG A 69 -1.65 -7.10 -1.74
C ARG A 69 -0.34 -7.85 -1.87
N ASN A 70 0.26 -8.15 -0.73
CA ASN A 70 1.54 -8.85 -0.64
C ASN A 70 1.53 -9.86 0.52
N SER A 71 0.52 -10.73 0.51
CA SER A 71 0.22 -11.64 1.62
C SER A 71 1.34 -12.63 1.94
N ASP A 72 2.13 -13.03 0.94
CA ASP A 72 3.26 -13.95 1.13
C ASP A 72 4.48 -13.28 1.80
N TYR A 73 4.56 -11.95 1.75
CA TYR A 73 5.67 -11.15 2.26
C TYR A 73 5.16 -9.91 3.00
N PRO A 74 4.45 -10.04 4.13
CA PRO A 74 3.73 -8.93 4.76
C PRO A 74 4.64 -7.92 5.50
N GLY A 75 5.93 -8.21 5.61
CA GLY A 75 6.92 -7.40 6.34
C GLY A 75 7.62 -6.33 5.49
N TYR A 76 7.25 -6.16 4.22
CA TYR A 76 7.79 -5.11 3.35
C TYR A 76 7.42 -3.69 3.82
N LEU A 77 6.30 -3.56 4.54
CA LEU A 77 5.95 -2.34 5.29
C LEU A 77 6.29 -2.56 6.77
N THR A 78 7.30 -1.83 7.24
CA THR A 78 7.64 -1.79 8.66
C THR A 78 6.64 -0.95 9.44
N LEU A 79 6.70 -1.01 10.78
CA LEU A 79 5.91 -0.12 11.64
C LEU A 79 6.22 1.35 11.37
N GLU A 80 7.50 1.70 11.25
CA GLU A 80 7.95 3.06 10.97
C GLU A 80 7.46 3.57 9.60
N SER A 81 7.58 2.76 8.55
CA SER A 81 7.03 3.08 7.23
C SER A 81 5.51 3.27 7.29
N SER A 82 4.81 2.43 8.05
CA SER A 82 3.36 2.51 8.19
C SER A 82 2.91 3.75 8.95
N ASP A 83 3.60 4.11 10.03
CA ASP A 83 3.33 5.36 10.76
C ASP A 83 3.66 6.60 9.93
N THR A 84 4.70 6.52 9.09
CA THR A 84 5.00 7.56 8.10
C THR A 84 3.84 7.74 7.13
N LEU A 85 3.31 6.65 6.56
CA LEU A 85 2.14 6.71 5.66
C LEU A 85 0.89 7.24 6.36
N ARG A 86 0.63 6.79 7.59
CA ARG A 86 -0.47 7.27 8.44
C ARG A 86 -0.45 8.78 8.63
N THR A 87 0.74 9.35 8.75
CA THR A 87 0.95 10.76 9.04
C THR A 87 0.99 11.59 7.75
N LYS A 88 1.68 11.12 6.71
CA LYS A 88 1.93 11.89 5.48
C LYS A 88 0.77 11.85 4.49
N LEU A 89 0.10 10.71 4.29
CA LEU A 89 -0.96 10.63 3.28
C LEU A 89 -2.12 11.60 3.56
N PRO A 90 -2.64 11.73 4.80
CA PRO A 90 -3.69 12.70 5.09
C PRO A 90 -3.30 14.17 4.81
N LEU A 91 -2.01 14.50 4.88
CA LEU A 91 -1.50 15.86 4.67
C LEU A 91 -1.45 16.26 3.19
N LEU A 92 -1.66 15.34 2.25
CA LEU A 92 -1.67 15.62 0.82
C LEU A 92 -2.93 16.37 0.33
N GLY A 93 -3.88 16.66 1.24
CA GLY A 93 -5.02 17.54 0.94
C GLY A 93 -6.00 16.98 -0.09
N LYS A 94 -5.97 15.66 -0.34
CA LYS A 94 -6.79 15.01 -1.36
C LYS A 94 -7.55 13.82 -0.81
N PRO A 95 -8.69 13.44 -1.42
CA PRO A 95 -9.46 12.31 -0.94
C PRO A 95 -8.74 11.02 -1.32
N ILE A 96 -7.87 10.51 -0.45
CA ILE A 96 -7.09 9.28 -0.67
C ILE A 96 -7.89 8.04 -0.28
N TRP A 97 -7.71 6.95 -1.05
CA TRP A 97 -8.06 5.60 -0.65
C TRP A 97 -6.80 4.73 -0.71
N PHE A 98 -6.30 4.27 0.43
CA PHE A 98 -5.10 3.45 0.52
C PHE A 98 -5.39 2.18 1.32
N MET A 99 -4.99 1.03 0.77
CA MET A 99 -4.94 -0.25 1.47
C MET A 99 -3.66 -0.97 1.10
N ALA A 100 -2.99 -1.54 2.10
CA ALA A 100 -1.80 -2.34 1.90
C ALA A 100 -1.74 -3.49 2.89
N THR A 101 -1.25 -4.65 2.47
CA THR A 101 -0.87 -5.72 3.41
C THR A 101 0.17 -5.17 4.40
N CYS A 102 -0.08 -5.30 5.70
CA CYS A 102 0.86 -4.95 6.76
C CYS A 102 0.59 -5.81 7.99
N GLU A 103 1.62 -6.48 8.50
CA GLU A 103 1.58 -7.22 9.78
C GLU A 103 2.23 -6.43 10.93
N CYS A 104 2.64 -5.21 10.65
CA CYS A 104 3.35 -4.32 11.55
C CYS A 104 2.57 -3.96 12.84
N TYR A 105 1.24 -3.96 12.79
CA TYR A 105 0.39 -3.60 13.93
C TYR A 105 -0.08 -4.86 14.65
N LYS A 106 0.65 -5.23 15.72
CA LYS A 106 0.32 -6.39 16.59
C LYS A 106 -0.99 -6.23 17.37
N ASN A 107 -1.48 -5.01 17.48
CA ASN A 107 -2.76 -4.67 18.10
C ASN A 107 -3.60 -3.94 17.05
N GLU A 108 -4.92 -4.06 17.14
CA GLU A 108 -5.81 -3.31 16.26
C GLU A 108 -5.57 -1.80 16.38
N LEU A 109 -5.29 -1.16 15.24
CA LEU A 109 -5.25 0.30 15.14
C LEU A 109 -6.60 0.78 14.62
N LYS A 110 -7.27 1.66 15.36
CA LYS A 110 -8.50 2.32 14.91
C LYS A 110 -8.42 3.80 15.25
N GLN A 111 -8.23 4.64 14.25
CA GLN A 111 -8.25 6.09 14.37
C GLN A 111 -9.24 6.67 13.37
N LYS A 112 -9.99 7.69 13.79
CA LYS A 112 -10.94 8.38 12.94
C LYS A 112 -10.87 9.87 13.25
N SER A 113 -10.60 10.66 12.23
CA SER A 113 -10.76 12.11 12.23
C SER A 113 -12.01 12.48 11.41
N LYS A 114 -12.27 13.79 11.28
CA LYS A 114 -13.35 14.31 10.42
C LYS A 114 -13.17 13.90 8.96
N GLU A 115 -11.92 13.85 8.50
CA GLU A 115 -11.56 13.69 7.10
C GLU A 115 -11.03 12.30 6.78
N PHE A 116 -10.42 11.59 7.74
CA PHE A 116 -9.78 10.30 7.48
C PHE A 116 -10.17 9.23 8.49
N ILE A 117 -10.20 7.99 8.01
CA ILE A 117 -10.32 6.76 8.79
C ILE A 117 -9.05 5.96 8.57
N VAL A 118 -8.34 5.68 9.65
CA VAL A 118 -7.14 4.83 9.65
C VAL A 118 -7.45 3.56 10.42
N ARG A 119 -7.19 2.40 9.80
CA ARG A 119 -7.38 1.09 10.42
C ARG A 119 -6.20 0.19 10.14
N ALA A 120 -5.83 -0.64 11.11
CA ALA A 120 -5.05 -1.83 10.87
C ALA A 120 -5.76 -3.01 11.54
N ASP A 121 -6.08 -4.03 10.76
CA ASP A 121 -6.78 -5.22 11.22
C ASP A 121 -5.74 -6.26 11.68
N ASP A 122 -5.79 -6.68 12.95
CA ASP A 122 -5.03 -7.83 13.49
C ASP A 122 -5.78 -9.17 13.27
N ASN A 123 -6.67 -9.21 12.29
CA ASN A 123 -7.55 -10.35 12.13
C ASN A 123 -6.75 -11.55 11.60
N ARG A 124 -6.31 -12.43 12.50
CA ARG A 124 -5.53 -13.66 12.23
C ARG A 124 -6.14 -14.58 11.16
N LYS A 125 -7.42 -14.40 10.80
CA LYS A 125 -8.11 -15.15 9.76
C LYS A 125 -7.86 -14.64 8.34
N TYR A 126 -7.44 -13.39 8.17
CA TYR A 126 -7.15 -12.77 6.87
C TYR A 126 -5.76 -12.13 6.87
N SER A 127 -5.13 -11.97 5.72
CA SER A 127 -3.85 -11.24 5.66
C SER A 127 -4.04 -9.85 6.27
N PRO A 128 -3.26 -9.47 7.31
CA PRO A 128 -3.45 -8.21 8.00
C PRO A 128 -3.17 -7.06 7.03
N ASN A 129 -4.01 -6.03 7.08
CA ASN A 129 -3.89 -4.87 6.20
C ASN A 129 -4.00 -3.58 6.99
N MET A 130 -3.23 -2.59 6.56
CA MET A 130 -3.40 -1.20 6.93
C MET A 130 -4.29 -0.51 5.88
N ARG A 131 -5.18 0.36 6.35
CA ARG A 131 -6.08 1.19 5.53
C ARG A 131 -6.00 2.64 5.98
N ILE A 132 -5.88 3.55 5.01
CA ILE A 132 -6.01 5.00 5.21
C ILE A 132 -6.99 5.49 4.16
N MET A 133 -8.17 5.92 4.60
CA MET A 133 -9.26 6.29 3.70
C MET A 133 -9.83 7.64 4.08
N HIS A 134 -9.98 8.51 3.10
CA HIS A 134 -10.78 9.71 3.26
C HIS A 134 -12.24 9.32 3.54
N THR A 135 -12.94 10.07 4.40
CA THR A 135 -14.29 9.74 4.86
C THR A 135 -15.31 9.73 3.73
N SER A 136 -15.10 10.54 2.68
CA SER A 136 -15.93 10.51 1.46
C SER A 136 -15.81 9.18 0.68
N ARG A 137 -14.73 8.43 0.89
CA ARG A 137 -14.45 7.16 0.19
C ARG A 137 -14.66 5.92 1.06
N LYS A 138 -15.23 6.07 2.26
CA LYS A 138 -15.36 4.99 3.26
C LYS A 138 -16.15 3.76 2.79
N ASN A 139 -17.05 3.94 1.81
CA ASN A 139 -17.89 2.88 1.26
C ASN A 139 -17.32 2.30 -0.04
N GLU A 140 -16.21 2.84 -0.55
CA GLU A 140 -15.59 2.33 -1.75
C GLU A 140 -14.92 0.99 -1.44
N LEU A 141 -15.32 -0.04 -2.17
CA LEU A 141 -14.65 -1.34 -2.18
C LEU A 141 -13.58 -1.34 -3.26
N PHE A 142 -12.49 -2.07 -3.02
CA PHE A 142 -11.56 -2.45 -4.07
C PHE A 142 -11.89 -3.88 -4.46
N GLY A 143 -12.69 -4.08 -5.52
CA GLY A 143 -13.07 -5.45 -5.92
C GLY A 143 -14.34 -5.66 -6.76
N PHE A 144 -14.91 -4.65 -7.43
CA PHE A 144 -15.89 -4.88 -8.49
C PHE A 144 -15.39 -4.23 -9.79
N PHE A 145 -14.47 -4.91 -10.46
CA PHE A 145 -14.14 -4.71 -11.87
C PHE A 145 -14.04 -6.08 -12.52
#